data_AF-A0A5C1AH41-F1
#
_entry.id   AF-A0A5C1AH41-F1
#
_cell.length_a   1.000
_cell.length_b   1.000
_cell.length_c   1.000
_cell.angle_alpha   90.00
_cell.angle_beta   90.00
_cell.angle_gamma   90.00
#
_symmetry.space_group_name_H-M   'P 1'
#
loop_
_entity.id
_entity.type
_entity.pdbx_description
1 polymer ?
#
loop_
_entity_poly.entity_id
_entity_poly.type
_entity_poly.pdbx_seq_one_letter_code
_entity_poly.pdbx_strand_id
1 'polypeptide(L)'
;MNQLVVLEQLKPLDIFTPQGTSDILDRLKKEARSHVLDISTESGRDQIRSLAYTIARSKTLLDDMGKELVAEQKKQLALVDGERKRIRDELDALKEEIRRPLTDWEEREKQRVADHEAALAAIPESPGYGQAETSAMLSARLSYLEEYPARDWQEFEARATAALEAEIARTVKLFDAATKREAEAAELARLRREQTEREQRERDERIAAEAAAKAKAETEEKARKEAEEQAAKVKAEQEASAAREAAIQREKEEAERQKAEAEARAKKAEEDRLAAVAKAEAERVASQQKAEQDRKEAEAKAKQDAEAAVQAERERAEAARKAEVEAAAKREADKRHKAKVNNEALSALVEAGLSEAAGKYSGPHLRDQKPTNLSYSFAGSFDRPARYTSAGVLYPSDWCKRASL
;
A
#
# COMPACT_ATOMS: atom_id res chain seq x y z
N MET A 1 72.23 54.18 138.47
CA MET A 1 71.78 55.17 137.46
C MET A 1 71.28 54.40 136.25
N ASN A 2 69.97 54.45 136.02
CA ASN A 2 69.29 53.85 134.86
C ASN A 2 69.51 54.75 133.64
N GLN A 3 70.49 54.46 132.80
CA GLN A 3 70.45 54.89 131.42
C GLN A 3 70.74 53.65 130.58
N LEU A 4 69.68 53.11 129.98
CA LEU A 4 69.78 52.46 128.68
C LEU A 4 69.11 53.48 127.76
N VAL A 5 69.95 54.25 127.08
CA VAL A 5 69.68 55.19 125.97
C VAL A 5 68.42 56.05 126.08
N VAL A 6 68.57 57.37 126.04
CA VAL A 6 67.46 58.30 125.74
C VAL A 6 66.97 58.01 124.31
N LEU A 7 65.99 57.11 124.20
CA LEU A 7 65.35 56.72 122.93
C LEU A 7 64.31 57.76 122.48
N GLU A 8 64.03 58.78 123.32
CA GLU A 8 63.00 59.80 123.12
C GLU A 8 63.34 60.83 122.01
N GLN A 9 64.52 60.76 121.39
CA GLN A 9 64.94 61.71 120.33
C GLN A 9 65.32 61.03 119.01
N LEU A 10 64.95 59.77 118.80
CA LEU A 10 65.25 59.08 117.56
C LEU A 10 64.16 59.36 116.51
N LYS A 11 64.57 59.78 115.31
CA LYS A 11 63.66 59.95 114.16
C LYS A 11 63.57 58.64 113.38
N PRO A 12 62.37 58.06 113.15
CA PRO A 12 62.23 56.79 112.45
C PRO A 12 62.91 56.75 111.07
N LEU A 13 62.80 57.84 110.29
CA LEU A 13 63.40 57.93 108.95
C LEU A 13 64.93 57.80 108.94
N ASP A 14 65.61 58.19 110.02
CA ASP A 14 67.08 58.13 110.12
C ASP A 14 67.55 56.73 110.56
N ILE A 15 66.74 56.03 111.35
CA ILE A 15 67.03 54.69 111.89
C ILE A 15 66.83 53.60 110.84
N PHE A 16 65.73 53.67 110.08
CA PHE A 16 65.31 52.62 109.14
C PHE A 16 65.98 52.81 107.76
N THR A 17 67.29 52.96 107.78
CA THR A 17 68.17 53.05 106.61
C THR A 17 69.11 51.82 106.57
N PRO A 18 69.76 51.52 105.44
CA PRO A 18 70.79 50.48 105.39
C PRO A 18 71.83 50.73 106.49
N GLN A 19 72.02 49.75 107.37
CA GLN A 19 72.89 49.82 108.55
C GLN A 19 72.52 50.88 109.61
N GLY A 20 71.42 51.62 109.49
CA GLY A 20 71.01 52.67 110.44
C GLY A 20 70.63 52.16 111.83
N THR A 21 70.21 50.90 111.95
CA THR A 21 69.92 50.27 113.25
C THR A 21 71.17 49.71 113.93
N SER A 22 72.27 49.51 113.20
CA SER A 22 73.47 48.83 113.69
C SER A 22 74.07 49.56 114.89
N ASP A 23 74.25 50.87 114.77
CA ASP A 23 74.88 51.71 115.80
C ASP A 23 74.05 51.74 117.09
N ILE A 24 72.72 51.82 116.95
CA ILE A 24 71.79 51.81 118.10
C ILE A 24 71.82 50.46 118.79
N LEU A 25 71.75 49.36 118.01
CA LEU A 25 71.80 48.01 118.55
C LEU A 25 73.14 47.72 119.22
N ASP A 26 74.25 48.17 118.65
CA ASP A 26 75.59 47.95 119.20
C ASP A 26 75.82 48.78 120.47
N ARG A 27 75.31 50.01 120.52
CA ARG A 27 75.28 50.80 121.76
C ARG A 27 74.46 50.13 122.86
N LEU A 28 73.25 49.65 122.55
CA LEU A 28 72.40 48.93 123.50
C LEU A 28 73.08 47.64 124.00
N LYS A 29 73.72 46.86 123.12
CA LYS A 29 74.48 45.66 123.50
C LYS A 29 75.66 46.00 124.40
N LYS A 30 76.42 47.05 124.06
CA LYS A 30 77.61 47.47 124.82
C LYS A 30 77.22 47.93 126.22
N GLU A 31 76.16 48.73 126.33
CA GLU A 31 75.65 49.24 127.60
C GLU A 31 75.07 48.10 128.46
N ALA A 32 74.23 47.23 127.88
CA ALA A 32 73.69 46.06 128.56
C ALA A 32 74.78 45.12 129.12
N ARG A 33 75.87 44.91 128.38
CA ARG A 33 77.01 44.06 128.80
C ARG A 33 77.96 44.74 129.79
N SER A 34 77.87 46.05 129.98
CA SER A 34 78.76 46.79 130.89
C SER A 34 78.37 46.63 132.36
N HIS A 35 77.14 46.20 132.65
CA HIS A 35 76.67 45.97 134.01
C HIS A 35 77.21 44.65 134.57
N VAL A 36 78.03 44.71 135.62
CA VAL A 36 78.44 43.55 136.41
C VAL A 36 77.36 43.27 137.45
N LEU A 37 76.52 42.27 137.20
CA LEU A 37 75.36 41.94 138.03
C LEU A 37 75.59 40.61 138.77
N ASP A 38 75.43 40.61 140.10
CA ASP A 38 75.62 39.41 140.93
C ASP A 38 74.31 38.63 141.11
N ILE A 39 74.18 37.51 140.41
CA ILE A 39 72.99 36.65 140.44
C ILE A 39 72.78 35.93 141.78
N SER A 40 73.81 35.82 142.62
CA SER A 40 73.73 35.14 143.91
C SER A 40 72.90 35.93 144.93
N THR A 41 72.82 37.26 144.76
CA THR A 41 72.05 38.16 145.64
C THR A 41 70.64 38.43 145.10
N GLU A 42 69.69 38.68 146.00
CA GLU A 42 68.33 39.09 145.62
C GLU A 42 68.33 40.42 144.86
N SER A 43 69.09 41.40 145.35
CA SER A 43 69.24 42.70 144.69
C SER A 43 69.81 42.59 143.28
N GLY A 44 70.82 41.74 143.05
CA GLY A 44 71.38 41.54 141.71
C GLY A 44 70.42 40.83 140.76
N ARG A 45 69.60 39.87 141.23
CA ARG A 45 68.51 39.28 140.43
C ARG A 45 67.46 40.31 140.02
N ASP A 46 67.12 41.25 140.91
CA ASP A 46 66.18 42.33 140.60
C ASP A 46 66.76 43.32 139.59
N GLN A 47 68.05 43.64 139.68
CA GLN A 47 68.75 44.46 138.69
C GLN A 47 68.78 43.78 137.31
N ILE A 48 69.02 42.47 137.24
CA ILE A 48 68.94 41.69 135.98
C ILE A 48 67.53 41.77 135.38
N ARG A 49 66.48 41.60 136.18
CA ARG A 49 65.08 41.70 135.72
C ARG A 49 64.78 43.09 135.15
N SER A 50 65.24 44.14 135.84
CA SER A 50 65.04 45.53 135.43
C SER A 50 65.78 45.87 134.11
N LEU A 51 67.02 45.38 133.96
CA LEU A 51 67.80 45.53 132.73
C LEU A 51 67.13 44.82 131.55
N ALA A 52 66.70 43.57 131.75
CA ALA A 52 66.00 42.79 130.73
C ALA A 52 64.66 43.44 130.33
N TYR A 53 63.90 43.95 131.29
CA TYR A 53 62.66 44.69 131.03
C TYR A 53 62.92 45.97 130.21
N THR A 54 64.01 46.67 130.48
CA THR A 54 64.38 47.88 129.73
C THR A 54 64.78 47.55 128.30
N ILE A 55 65.57 46.48 128.08
CA ILE A 55 65.88 45.99 126.72
C ILE A 55 64.60 45.59 125.97
N ALA A 56 63.66 44.91 126.64
CA ALA A 56 62.38 44.54 126.04
C ALA A 56 61.57 45.78 125.61
N ARG A 57 61.54 46.83 126.44
CA ARG A 57 60.91 48.11 126.09
C ARG A 57 61.60 48.80 124.90
N SER A 58 62.93 48.82 124.86
CA SER A 58 63.68 49.39 123.74
C SER A 58 63.40 48.67 122.42
N LYS A 59 63.26 47.33 122.45
CA LYS A 59 62.85 46.53 121.29
C LYS A 59 61.46 46.92 120.80
N THR A 60 60.48 46.95 121.71
CA THR A 60 59.09 47.30 121.37
C THR A 60 59.00 48.70 120.79
N LEU A 61 59.71 49.68 121.38
CA LEU A 61 59.74 51.05 120.87
C LEU A 61 60.29 51.12 119.43
N LEU A 62 61.42 50.46 119.15
CA LEU A 62 61.97 50.43 117.79
C LEU A 62 61.00 49.76 116.80
N ASP A 63 60.37 48.65 117.16
CA ASP A 63 59.37 47.99 116.30
C ASP A 63 58.15 48.88 116.02
N ASP A 64 57.62 49.54 117.06
CA ASP A 64 56.48 50.46 116.95
C ASP A 64 56.83 51.67 116.07
N MET A 65 58.03 52.24 116.19
CA MET A 65 58.51 53.32 115.31
C MET A 65 58.55 52.91 113.83
N GLY A 66 58.96 51.66 113.53
CA GLY A 66 58.96 51.13 112.16
C GLY A 66 57.54 50.92 111.63
N LYS A 67 56.65 50.39 112.46
CA LYS A 67 55.22 50.22 112.12
C LYS A 67 54.54 51.56 111.84
N GLU A 68 54.77 52.56 112.69
CA GLU A 68 54.23 53.91 112.51
C GLU A 68 54.76 54.56 111.24
N LEU A 69 56.06 54.44 110.95
CA LEU A 69 56.65 54.96 109.71
C LEU A 69 56.01 54.33 108.47
N VAL A 70 55.88 53.00 108.43
CA VAL A 70 55.24 52.29 107.31
C VAL A 70 53.76 52.66 107.20
N ALA A 71 53.06 52.78 108.33
CA ALA A 71 51.66 53.19 108.33
C ALA A 71 51.49 54.61 107.75
N GLU A 72 52.35 55.55 108.13
CA GLU A 72 52.32 56.91 107.62
C GLU A 72 52.70 56.96 106.14
N GLN A 73 53.76 56.27 105.71
CA GLN A 73 54.12 56.16 104.29
C GLN A 73 52.99 55.57 103.44
N LYS A 74 52.29 54.53 103.93
CA LYS A 74 51.13 53.95 103.24
C LYS A 74 49.98 54.95 103.12
N LYS A 75 49.72 55.78 104.14
CA LYS A 75 48.73 56.86 104.05
C LYS A 75 49.12 57.89 103.00
N GLN A 76 50.39 58.32 102.99
CA GLN A 76 50.88 59.27 101.98
C GLN A 76 50.80 58.69 100.56
N LEU A 77 51.17 57.42 100.35
CA LEU A 77 51.01 56.75 99.06
C LEU A 77 49.54 56.63 98.64
N ALA A 78 48.66 56.23 99.55
CA ALA A 78 47.22 56.15 99.28
C ALA A 78 46.61 57.52 98.94
N LEU A 79 47.07 58.60 99.60
CA LEU A 79 46.70 59.97 99.27
C LEU A 79 47.14 60.32 97.84
N VAL A 80 48.41 60.07 97.51
CA VAL A 80 48.95 60.34 96.16
C VAL A 80 48.17 59.56 95.09
N ASP A 81 47.89 58.28 95.30
CA ASP A 81 47.13 57.47 94.34
C ASP A 81 45.67 57.92 94.21
N GLY A 82 45.04 58.32 95.32
CA GLY A 82 43.71 58.92 95.34
C GLY A 82 43.64 60.21 94.51
N GLU A 83 44.56 61.14 94.76
CA GLU A 83 44.63 62.40 94.02
C GLU A 83 45.00 62.18 92.55
N ARG A 84 45.91 61.26 92.23
CA ARG A 84 46.24 60.91 90.84
C ARG A 84 45.03 60.37 90.08
N LYS A 85 44.22 59.53 90.74
CA LYS A 85 42.96 59.04 90.16
C LYS A 85 41.99 60.20 89.94
N ARG A 86 41.78 61.03 90.97
CA ARG A 86 40.90 62.20 90.90
C ARG A 86 41.28 63.13 89.76
N ILE A 87 42.57 63.47 89.64
CA ILE A 87 43.09 64.32 88.57
C ILE A 87 42.78 63.72 87.20
N ARG A 88 42.99 62.41 87.01
CA ARG A 88 42.66 61.74 85.74
C ARG A 88 41.16 61.85 85.44
N ASP A 89 40.33 61.44 86.40
CA ASP A 89 38.88 61.38 86.22
C ASP A 89 38.28 62.78 85.96
N GLU A 90 38.74 63.81 86.69
CA GLU A 90 38.29 65.21 86.49
C GLU A 90 38.77 65.79 85.16
N LEU A 91 40.02 65.55 84.76
CA LEU A 91 40.55 66.06 83.48
C LEU A 91 39.94 65.34 82.27
N ASP A 92 39.69 64.04 82.36
CA ASP A 92 38.98 63.29 81.32
C ASP A 92 37.53 63.79 81.20
N ALA A 93 36.82 64.01 82.31
CA ALA A 93 35.48 64.58 82.29
C ALA A 93 35.45 65.99 81.67
N LEU A 94 36.39 66.86 82.03
CA LEU A 94 36.50 68.21 81.48
C LEU A 94 36.82 68.20 79.98
N LYS A 95 37.70 67.30 79.54
CA LYS A 95 38.01 67.11 78.11
C LYS A 95 36.76 66.73 77.33
N GLU A 96 35.99 65.76 77.82
CA GLU A 96 34.75 65.34 77.16
C GLU A 96 33.70 66.45 77.17
N GLU A 97 33.56 67.20 78.26
CA GLU A 97 32.66 68.36 78.34
C GLU A 97 33.01 69.44 77.31
N ILE A 98 34.28 69.83 77.23
CA ILE A 98 34.77 70.84 76.29
C ILE A 98 34.62 70.36 74.84
N ARG A 99 34.82 69.06 74.58
CA ARG A 99 34.71 68.48 73.23
C ARG A 99 33.26 68.24 72.81
N ARG A 100 32.33 68.01 73.75
CA ARG A 100 30.94 67.64 73.47
C ARG A 100 30.24 68.55 72.45
N PRO A 101 30.30 69.90 72.52
CA PRO A 101 29.66 70.75 71.51
C PRO A 101 30.18 70.53 70.08
N LEU A 102 31.47 70.22 69.93
CA LEU A 102 32.07 69.89 68.63
C LEU A 102 31.58 68.52 68.15
N THR A 103 31.59 67.50 69.02
CA THR A 103 31.05 66.17 68.69
C THR A 103 29.58 66.24 68.27
N ASP A 104 28.76 67.00 69.01
CA ASP A 104 27.33 67.18 68.70
C ASP A 104 27.12 67.92 67.38
N TRP A 105 28.01 68.84 67.00
CA TRP A 105 27.98 69.51 65.70
C TRP A 105 28.43 68.57 64.57
N GLU A 106 29.53 67.83 64.76
CA GLU A 106 30.05 66.85 63.79
C GLU A 106 29.00 65.79 63.45
N GLU A 107 28.28 65.25 64.45
CA GLU A 107 27.24 64.25 64.21
C GLU A 107 26.00 64.85 63.54
N ARG A 108 25.56 66.06 63.94
CA ARG A 108 24.46 66.76 63.26
C ARG A 108 24.80 67.07 61.81
N GLU A 109 26.02 67.49 61.53
CA GLU A 109 26.47 67.82 60.19
C GLU A 109 26.59 66.56 59.31
N LYS A 110 27.13 65.48 59.86
CA LYS A 110 27.16 64.17 59.22
C LYS A 110 25.75 63.69 58.89
N GLN A 111 24.80 63.80 59.82
CA GLN A 111 23.41 63.43 59.58
C GLN A 111 22.76 64.33 58.52
N ARG A 112 22.99 65.66 58.57
CA ARG A 112 22.50 66.61 57.56
C ARG A 112 22.93 66.19 56.15
N VAL A 113 24.23 65.94 55.97
CA VAL A 113 24.79 65.50 54.69
C VAL A 113 24.19 64.15 54.26
N ALA A 114 24.10 63.18 55.17
CA ALA A 114 23.52 61.87 54.89
C ALA A 114 22.04 61.97 54.45
N ASP A 115 21.25 62.84 55.09
CA ASP A 115 19.84 63.06 54.75
C ASP A 115 19.67 63.68 53.36
N HIS A 116 20.57 64.58 52.94
CA HIS A 116 20.58 65.12 51.59
C HIS A 116 21.00 64.06 50.56
N GLU A 117 22.07 63.32 50.82
CA GLU A 117 22.52 62.25 49.91
C GLU A 117 21.46 61.15 49.76
N ALA A 118 20.80 60.74 50.84
CA ALA A 118 19.71 59.77 50.79
C ALA A 118 18.51 60.29 49.98
N ALA A 119 18.16 61.57 50.14
CA ALA A 119 17.08 62.19 49.37
C ALA A 119 17.43 62.31 47.88
N LEU A 120 18.69 62.67 47.54
CA LEU A 120 19.18 62.68 46.17
C LEU A 120 19.10 61.28 45.53
N ALA A 121 19.51 60.26 46.27
CA ALA A 121 19.47 58.87 45.81
C ALA A 121 18.05 58.35 45.59
N ALA A 122 17.04 58.95 46.24
CA ALA A 122 15.63 58.58 46.10
C ALA A 122 14.92 59.24 44.91
N ILE A 123 15.53 60.24 44.26
CA ILE A 123 14.97 60.90 43.07
C ILE A 123 14.85 59.91 41.89
N PRO A 124 15.95 59.26 41.43
CA PRO A 124 15.86 58.34 40.30
C PRO A 124 15.18 57.03 40.70
N GLU A 125 14.30 56.53 39.84
CA GLU A 125 13.78 55.17 39.99
C GLU A 125 14.84 54.12 39.61
N SER A 126 14.57 52.87 40.00
CA SER A 126 15.42 51.76 39.61
C SER A 126 15.54 51.61 38.08
N PRO A 127 16.66 51.12 37.53
CA PRO A 127 16.84 51.01 36.08
C PRO A 127 15.78 50.15 35.35
N GLY A 128 15.10 49.25 36.06
CA GLY A 128 14.02 48.42 35.52
C GLY A 128 12.66 49.13 35.43
N TYR A 129 12.50 50.28 36.07
CA TYR A 129 11.26 51.05 36.06
C TYR A 129 10.99 51.68 34.69
N GLY A 130 9.74 51.55 34.22
CA GLY A 130 9.24 52.04 32.93
C GLY A 130 9.09 50.97 31.84
N GLN A 131 9.45 49.72 32.14
CA GLN A 131 9.35 48.61 31.19
C GLN A 131 7.94 48.00 31.16
N ALA A 132 7.25 47.94 32.29
CA ALA A 132 5.92 47.32 32.40
C ALA A 132 4.80 48.33 32.70
N GLU A 133 5.18 49.52 33.16
CA GLU A 133 4.29 50.59 33.56
C GLU A 133 3.51 51.13 32.36
N THR A 134 2.24 51.47 32.61
CA THR A 134 1.36 52.07 31.61
C THR A 134 1.69 53.55 31.41
N SER A 135 1.21 54.12 30.30
CA SER A 135 1.31 55.56 30.03
C SER A 135 0.72 56.38 31.18
N ALA A 136 -0.41 55.94 31.75
CA ALA A 136 -1.05 56.60 32.89
C ALA A 136 -0.18 56.62 34.16
N MET A 137 0.49 55.51 34.48
CA MET A 137 1.39 55.43 35.64
C MET A 137 2.61 56.34 35.46
N LEU A 138 3.18 56.35 34.25
CA LEU A 138 4.34 57.19 33.92
C LEU A 138 3.97 58.67 33.88
N SER A 139 2.76 59.02 33.45
CA SER A 139 2.23 60.38 33.53
C SER A 139 2.08 60.83 34.99
N ALA A 140 1.56 59.99 35.87
CA ALA A 140 1.44 60.32 37.28
C ALA A 140 2.83 60.51 37.95
N ARG A 141 3.81 59.68 37.58
CA ARG A 141 5.20 59.84 38.02
C ARG A 141 5.80 61.15 37.51
N LEU A 142 5.56 61.50 36.25
CA LEU A 142 6.04 62.75 35.67
C LEU A 142 5.49 63.95 36.43
N SER A 143 4.18 64.00 36.69
CA SER A 143 3.58 65.06 37.49
C SER A 143 4.17 65.15 38.90
N TYR A 144 4.44 64.01 39.55
CA TYR A 144 5.10 64.00 40.86
C TYR A 144 6.52 64.58 40.80
N LEU A 145 7.28 64.33 39.74
CA LEU A 145 8.63 64.87 39.57
C LEU A 145 8.63 66.37 39.21
N GLU A 146 7.65 66.82 38.43
CA GLU A 146 7.48 68.25 38.09
C GLU A 146 7.01 69.06 39.30
N GLU A 147 6.15 68.48 40.14
CA GLU A 147 5.67 69.05 41.40
C GLU A 147 6.44 68.48 42.61
N TYR A 148 7.74 68.20 42.43
CA TYR A 148 8.53 67.57 43.48
C TYR A 148 8.49 68.42 44.77
N PRO A 149 8.28 67.81 45.96
CA PRO A 149 8.12 68.55 47.19
C PRO A 149 9.27 69.53 47.46
N ALA A 150 8.92 70.77 47.79
CA ALA A 150 9.90 71.79 48.14
C ALA A 150 10.74 71.34 49.35
N ARG A 151 12.05 71.36 49.19
CA ARG A 151 13.04 71.01 50.21
C ARG A 151 14.18 72.00 50.15
N ASP A 152 14.69 72.43 51.31
CA ASP A 152 15.94 73.17 51.39
C ASP A 152 17.10 72.21 51.10
N TRP A 153 17.71 72.33 49.93
CA TRP A 153 18.82 71.47 49.50
C TRP A 153 20.20 72.04 49.82
N GLN A 154 20.28 73.30 50.26
CA GLN A 154 21.54 73.96 50.60
C GLN A 154 22.58 73.79 49.47
N GLU A 155 23.80 73.35 49.77
CA GLU A 155 24.84 73.14 48.76
C GLU A 155 24.55 72.00 47.76
N PHE A 156 23.52 71.18 48.02
CA PHE A 156 23.10 70.08 47.15
C PHE A 156 22.06 70.50 46.10
N GLU A 157 21.62 71.77 46.09
CA GLU A 157 20.55 72.26 45.20
C GLU A 157 20.84 71.97 43.73
N ALA A 158 22.05 72.32 43.25
CA ALA A 158 22.44 72.05 41.87
C ALA A 158 22.41 70.56 41.50
N ARG A 159 22.80 69.68 42.44
CA ARG A 159 22.74 68.21 42.24
C ARG A 159 21.31 67.70 42.23
N ALA A 160 20.44 68.24 43.09
CA ALA A 160 19.04 67.87 43.16
C ALA A 160 18.28 68.29 41.89
N THR A 161 18.50 69.52 41.43
CA THR A 161 17.93 70.01 40.17
C THR A 161 18.38 69.15 39.00
N ALA A 162 19.68 68.87 38.87
CA ALA A 162 20.20 68.02 37.79
C ALA A 162 19.64 66.59 37.85
N ALA A 163 19.49 66.02 39.05
CA ALA A 163 18.89 64.69 39.23
C ALA A 163 17.41 64.66 38.84
N LEU A 164 16.64 65.68 39.23
CA LEU A 164 15.23 65.81 38.85
C LEU A 164 15.08 65.99 37.33
N GLU A 165 15.85 66.89 36.72
CA GLU A 165 15.82 67.11 35.28
C GLU A 165 16.17 65.84 34.49
N ALA A 166 17.20 65.11 34.94
CA ALA A 166 17.59 63.84 34.33
C ALA A 166 16.49 62.77 34.45
N GLU A 167 15.86 62.67 35.61
CA GLU A 167 14.82 61.68 35.86
C GLU A 167 13.50 62.02 35.15
N ILE A 168 13.14 63.30 35.08
CA ILE A 168 12.03 63.82 34.27
C ILE A 168 12.27 63.45 32.80
N ALA A 169 13.44 63.79 32.25
CA ALA A 169 13.77 63.49 30.86
C ALA A 169 13.76 61.99 30.56
N ARG A 170 14.18 61.15 31.52
CA ARG A 170 14.09 59.69 31.42
C ARG A 170 12.63 59.22 31.42
N THR A 171 11.82 59.72 32.34
CA THR A 171 10.41 59.36 32.50
C THR A 171 9.58 59.76 31.28
N VAL A 172 9.85 60.92 30.67
CA VAL A 172 9.22 61.36 29.41
C VAL A 172 9.47 60.34 28.28
N LYS A 173 10.71 59.90 28.10
CA LYS A 173 11.03 58.88 27.07
C LYS A 173 10.30 57.55 27.31
N LEU A 174 10.17 57.16 28.58
CA LEU A 174 9.43 55.96 28.96
C LEU A 174 7.94 56.13 28.68
N PHE A 175 7.37 57.28 29.02
CA PHE A 175 5.97 57.62 28.77
C PHE A 175 5.63 57.56 27.28
N ASP A 176 6.48 58.14 26.43
CA ASP A 176 6.31 58.09 24.97
C ASP A 176 6.35 56.64 24.46
N ALA A 177 7.29 55.83 24.96
CA ALA A 177 7.41 54.42 24.61
C ALA A 177 6.21 53.58 25.07
N ALA A 178 5.65 53.86 26.26
CA ALA A 178 4.46 53.20 26.77
C ALA A 178 3.21 53.60 25.97
N THR A 179 3.04 54.89 25.68
CA THR A 179 1.96 55.42 24.84
C THR A 179 1.97 54.77 23.46
N LYS A 180 3.15 54.62 22.85
CA LYS A 180 3.31 53.91 21.57
C LYS A 180 2.91 52.44 21.67
N ARG A 181 3.38 51.72 22.69
CA ARG A 181 3.03 50.30 22.91
C ARG A 181 1.53 50.10 23.10
N GLU A 182 0.88 50.97 23.85
CA GLU A 182 -0.56 50.92 24.08
C GLU A 182 -1.35 51.21 22.79
N ALA A 183 -0.93 52.21 22.01
CA ALA A 183 -1.52 52.49 20.71
C ALA A 183 -1.38 51.31 19.74
N GLU A 184 -0.20 50.70 19.65
CA GLU A 184 0.06 49.51 18.84
C GLU A 184 -0.79 48.30 19.30
N ALA A 185 -0.93 48.10 20.62
CA ALA A 185 -1.77 47.05 21.17
C ALA A 185 -3.27 47.27 20.87
N ALA A 186 -3.75 48.52 20.94
CA ALA A 186 -5.12 48.88 20.61
C ALA A 186 -5.42 48.68 19.11
N GLU A 187 -4.49 49.10 18.23
CA GLU A 187 -4.57 48.86 16.79
C GLU A 187 -4.57 47.37 16.45
N LEU A 188 -3.66 46.60 17.06
CA LEU A 188 -3.62 45.15 16.88
C LEU A 188 -4.91 44.46 17.35
N ALA A 189 -5.49 44.91 18.46
CA ALA A 189 -6.78 44.42 18.94
C ALA A 189 -7.92 44.75 17.96
N ARG A 190 -7.93 45.95 17.37
CA ARG A 190 -8.88 46.34 16.32
C ARG A 190 -8.76 45.46 15.09
N LEU A 191 -7.53 45.28 14.59
CA LEU A 191 -7.26 44.44 13.41
C LEU A 191 -7.67 42.99 13.64
N ARG A 192 -7.43 42.44 14.84
CA ARG A 192 -7.89 41.08 15.19
C ARG A 192 -9.41 40.98 15.20
N ARG A 193 -10.12 41.97 15.77
CA ARG A 193 -11.60 41.99 15.76
C ARG A 193 -12.13 42.04 14.32
N GLU A 194 -11.60 42.96 13.51
CA GLU A 194 -11.99 43.07 12.11
C GLU A 194 -11.71 41.77 11.33
N GLN A 195 -10.55 41.14 11.54
CA GLN A 195 -10.24 39.85 10.93
C GLN A 195 -11.23 38.77 11.37
N THR A 196 -11.53 38.66 12.67
CA THR A 196 -12.50 37.68 13.16
C THR A 196 -13.90 37.90 12.59
N GLU A 197 -14.32 39.15 12.42
CA GLU A 197 -15.61 39.51 11.79
C GLU A 197 -15.61 39.16 10.30
N ARG A 198 -14.53 39.44 9.56
CA ARG A 198 -14.39 39.06 8.15
C ARG A 198 -14.44 37.54 7.98
N GLU A 199 -13.69 36.79 8.79
CA GLU A 199 -13.72 35.33 8.75
C GLU A 199 -15.10 34.76 9.12
N GLN A 200 -15.83 35.39 10.05
CA GLN A 200 -17.21 35.03 10.34
C GLN A 200 -18.12 35.28 9.13
N ARG A 201 -18.05 36.47 8.52
CA ARG A 201 -18.81 36.79 7.31
C ARG A 201 -18.50 35.85 6.16
N GLU A 202 -17.23 35.55 5.89
CA GLU A 202 -16.83 34.61 4.84
C GLU A 202 -17.33 33.18 5.13
N ARG A 203 -17.32 32.75 6.40
CA ARG A 203 -17.90 31.46 6.79
C ARG A 203 -19.42 31.45 6.57
N ASP A 204 -20.11 32.49 7.00
CA ASP A 204 -21.56 32.62 6.86
C ASP A 204 -21.97 32.69 5.37
N GLU A 205 -21.22 33.44 4.55
CA GLU A 205 -21.39 33.51 3.10
C GLU A 205 -21.12 32.16 2.43
N ARG A 206 -20.07 31.43 2.84
CA ARG A 206 -19.80 30.08 2.32
C ARG A 206 -20.92 29.11 2.68
N ILE A 207 -21.41 29.13 3.92
CA ILE A 207 -22.53 28.31 4.37
C ILE A 207 -23.79 28.65 3.57
N ALA A 208 -24.08 29.94 3.37
CA ALA A 208 -25.22 30.39 2.57
C ALA A 208 -25.10 29.97 1.10
N ALA A 209 -23.91 30.09 0.50
CA ALA A 209 -23.64 29.68 -0.87
C ALA A 209 -23.74 28.15 -1.04
N GLU A 210 -23.21 27.37 -0.08
CA GLU A 210 -23.31 25.91 -0.06
C GLU A 210 -24.76 25.47 0.10
N ALA A 211 -25.52 26.09 1.01
CA ALA A 211 -26.95 25.83 1.19
C ALA A 211 -27.74 26.16 -0.08
N ALA A 212 -27.47 27.30 -0.73
CA ALA A 212 -28.11 27.68 -1.99
C ALA A 212 -27.72 26.74 -3.15
N ALA A 213 -26.46 26.32 -3.25
CA ALA A 213 -25.99 25.37 -4.25
C ALA A 213 -26.60 23.98 -4.04
N LYS A 214 -26.68 23.51 -2.79
CA LYS A 214 -27.32 22.24 -2.45
C LYS A 214 -28.82 22.28 -2.73
N ALA A 215 -29.50 23.38 -2.40
CA ALA A 215 -30.91 23.56 -2.73
C ALA A 215 -31.13 23.53 -4.26
N LYS A 216 -30.28 24.22 -5.04
CA LYS A 216 -30.33 24.17 -6.52
C LYS A 216 -30.08 22.76 -7.05
N ALA A 217 -29.03 22.09 -6.57
CA ALA A 217 -28.70 20.72 -6.98
C ALA A 217 -29.83 19.74 -6.65
N GLU A 218 -30.45 19.85 -5.46
CA GLU A 218 -31.62 19.03 -5.10
C GLU A 218 -32.83 19.33 -5.99
N THR A 219 -33.06 20.60 -6.37
CA THR A 219 -34.14 20.94 -7.32
C THR A 219 -33.85 20.44 -8.74
N GLU A 220 -32.60 20.55 -9.22
CA GLU A 220 -32.18 20.06 -10.53
C GLU A 220 -32.18 18.53 -10.59
N GLU A 221 -31.79 17.84 -9.52
CA GLU A 221 -31.85 16.39 -9.42
C GLU A 221 -33.30 15.90 -9.42
N LYS A 222 -34.20 16.57 -8.68
CA LYS A 222 -35.64 16.28 -8.74
C LYS A 222 -36.19 16.51 -10.15
N ALA A 223 -35.88 17.65 -10.78
CA ALA A 223 -36.30 17.94 -12.14
C ALA A 223 -35.73 16.93 -13.16
N ARG A 224 -34.48 16.48 -13.00
CA ARG A 224 -33.88 15.42 -13.84
C ARG A 224 -34.59 14.09 -13.65
N LYS A 225 -34.86 13.68 -12.41
CA LYS A 225 -35.58 12.43 -12.12
C LYS A 225 -37.00 12.46 -12.70
N GLU A 226 -37.71 13.57 -12.55
CA GLU A 226 -39.04 13.76 -13.15
C GLU A 226 -38.99 13.75 -14.68
N ALA A 227 -37.99 14.39 -15.29
CA ALA A 227 -37.80 14.39 -16.74
C ALA A 227 -37.40 13.00 -17.28
N GLU A 228 -36.56 12.25 -16.56
CA GLU A 228 -36.16 10.88 -16.91
C GLU A 228 -37.34 9.92 -16.76
N GLU A 229 -38.15 10.06 -15.72
CA GLU A 229 -39.38 9.27 -15.54
C GLU A 229 -40.41 9.58 -16.64
N GLN A 230 -40.57 10.84 -17.02
CA GLN A 230 -41.41 11.25 -18.15
C GLN A 230 -40.88 10.71 -19.48
N ALA A 231 -39.58 10.80 -19.73
CA ALA A 231 -38.95 10.25 -20.94
C ALA A 231 -39.10 8.72 -20.99
N ALA A 232 -38.96 8.03 -19.87
CA ALA A 232 -39.18 6.59 -19.77
C ALA A 232 -40.65 6.21 -20.04
N LYS A 233 -41.62 6.98 -19.52
CA LYS A 233 -43.05 6.79 -19.81
C LYS A 233 -43.36 6.99 -21.30
N VAL A 234 -42.86 8.06 -21.91
CA VAL A 234 -43.04 8.33 -23.34
C VAL A 234 -42.40 7.22 -24.19
N LYS A 235 -41.20 6.78 -23.83
CA LYS A 235 -40.51 5.69 -24.53
C LYS A 235 -41.26 4.36 -24.40
N ALA A 236 -41.75 4.02 -23.22
CA ALA A 236 -42.55 2.82 -22.99
C ALA A 236 -43.88 2.86 -23.77
N GLU A 237 -44.52 4.02 -23.88
CA GLU A 237 -45.73 4.21 -24.68
C GLU A 237 -45.46 4.09 -26.18
N GLN A 238 -44.34 4.62 -26.67
CA GLN A 238 -43.87 4.46 -28.05
C GLN A 238 -43.50 3.01 -28.38
N GLU A 239 -42.84 2.29 -27.47
CA GLU A 239 -42.53 0.87 -27.65
C GLU A 239 -43.81 0.02 -27.62
N ALA A 240 -44.77 0.35 -26.77
CA ALA A 240 -46.07 -0.31 -26.73
C ALA A 240 -46.91 -0.03 -27.99
N SER A 241 -46.89 1.19 -28.54
CA SER A 241 -47.58 1.51 -29.80
C SER A 241 -46.91 0.82 -30.99
N ALA A 242 -45.57 0.84 -31.07
CA ALA A 242 -44.82 0.12 -32.10
C ALA A 242 -45.06 -1.40 -32.03
N ALA A 243 -45.14 -1.98 -30.82
CA ALA A 243 -45.48 -3.40 -30.66
C ALA A 243 -46.92 -3.72 -31.12
N ARG A 244 -47.88 -2.82 -30.89
CA ARG A 244 -49.26 -2.96 -31.38
C ARG A 244 -49.32 -2.86 -32.91
N GLU A 245 -48.62 -1.92 -33.52
CA GLU A 245 -48.53 -1.80 -34.98
C GLU A 245 -47.85 -3.01 -35.61
N ALA A 246 -46.76 -3.51 -35.03
CA ALA A 246 -46.10 -4.73 -35.48
C ALA A 246 -47.00 -5.97 -35.35
N ALA A 247 -47.83 -6.06 -34.30
CA ALA A 247 -48.80 -7.15 -34.15
C ALA A 247 -49.90 -7.09 -35.22
N ILE A 248 -50.45 -5.89 -35.48
CA ILE A 248 -51.46 -5.67 -36.54
C ILE A 248 -50.87 -6.02 -37.92
N GLN A 249 -49.59 -5.69 -38.16
CA GLN A 249 -48.94 -5.99 -39.42
C GLN A 249 -48.69 -7.50 -39.61
N ARG A 250 -48.27 -8.20 -38.56
CA ARG A 250 -48.15 -9.67 -38.58
C ARG A 250 -49.49 -10.35 -38.84
N GLU A 251 -50.57 -9.87 -38.24
CA GLU A 251 -51.92 -10.40 -38.46
C GLU A 251 -52.39 -10.20 -39.91
N LYS A 252 -52.06 -9.05 -40.53
CA LYS A 252 -52.33 -8.79 -41.95
C LYS A 252 -51.51 -9.70 -42.87
N GLU A 253 -50.22 -9.88 -42.59
CA GLU A 253 -49.34 -10.77 -43.37
C GLU A 253 -49.77 -12.25 -43.26
N GLU A 254 -50.21 -12.68 -42.08
CA GLU A 254 -50.77 -14.02 -41.89
C GLU A 254 -52.09 -14.20 -42.65
N ALA A 255 -52.98 -13.21 -42.63
CA ALA A 255 -54.21 -13.24 -43.41
C ALA A 255 -53.96 -13.25 -44.93
N GLU A 256 -52.92 -12.56 -45.40
CA GLU A 256 -52.52 -12.56 -46.81
C GLU A 256 -51.90 -13.90 -47.23
N ARG A 257 -51.07 -14.51 -46.38
CA ARG A 257 -50.55 -15.87 -46.60
C ARG A 257 -51.67 -16.90 -46.66
N GLN A 258 -52.68 -16.81 -45.81
CA GLN A 258 -53.84 -17.72 -45.85
C GLN A 258 -54.65 -17.55 -47.15
N LYS A 259 -54.80 -16.33 -47.66
CA LYS A 259 -55.45 -16.08 -48.96
C LYS A 259 -54.62 -16.65 -50.11
N ALA A 260 -53.30 -16.47 -50.10
CA ALA A 260 -52.42 -17.02 -51.13
C ALA A 260 -52.40 -18.57 -51.12
N GLU A 261 -52.44 -19.20 -49.94
CA GLU A 261 -52.50 -20.65 -49.81
C GLU A 261 -53.86 -21.23 -50.28
N ALA A 262 -54.95 -20.52 -50.03
CA ALA A 262 -56.28 -20.89 -50.55
C ALA A 262 -56.34 -20.78 -52.08
N GLU A 263 -55.73 -19.76 -52.68
CA GLU A 263 -55.67 -19.59 -54.14
C GLU A 263 -54.77 -20.63 -54.81
N ALA A 264 -53.66 -21.02 -54.18
CA ALA A 264 -52.80 -22.10 -54.64
C ALA A 264 -53.52 -23.48 -54.58
N ARG A 265 -54.33 -23.73 -53.54
CA ARG A 265 -55.19 -24.92 -53.46
C ARG A 265 -56.28 -24.94 -54.54
N ALA A 266 -56.85 -23.79 -54.89
CA ALA A 266 -57.84 -23.69 -55.96
C ALA A 266 -57.24 -23.99 -57.34
N LYS A 267 -56.04 -23.47 -57.65
CA LYS A 267 -55.32 -23.74 -58.90
C LYS A 267 -54.93 -25.21 -59.04
N LYS A 268 -54.46 -25.84 -57.95
CA LYS A 268 -54.10 -27.27 -57.94
C LYS A 268 -55.31 -28.20 -58.14
N ALA A 269 -56.47 -27.83 -57.60
CA ALA A 269 -57.71 -28.58 -57.80
C ALA A 269 -58.28 -28.49 -59.23
N GLU A 270 -57.99 -27.39 -59.95
CA GLU A 270 -58.36 -27.22 -61.35
C GLU A 270 -57.44 -28.04 -62.28
N GLU A 271 -56.13 -28.04 -62.02
CA GLU A 271 -55.15 -28.89 -62.73
C GLU A 271 -55.46 -30.38 -62.56
N ASP A 272 -55.86 -30.83 -61.37
CA ASP A 272 -56.23 -32.23 -61.10
C ASP A 272 -57.52 -32.66 -61.84
N ARG A 273 -58.47 -31.75 -62.09
CA ARG A 273 -59.67 -32.05 -62.93
C ARG A 273 -59.32 -32.16 -64.41
N LEU A 274 -58.45 -31.30 -64.92
CA LEU A 274 -57.99 -31.34 -66.31
C LEU A 274 -57.13 -32.59 -66.59
N ALA A 275 -56.29 -33.00 -65.63
CA ALA A 275 -55.52 -34.23 -65.70
C ALA A 275 -56.40 -35.50 -65.69
N ALA A 276 -57.52 -35.50 -64.97
CA ALA A 276 -58.46 -36.63 -64.94
C ALA A 276 -59.23 -36.81 -66.27
N VAL A 277 -59.59 -35.71 -66.95
CA VAL A 277 -60.25 -35.75 -68.26
C VAL A 277 -59.28 -36.22 -69.35
N ALA A 278 -58.02 -35.75 -69.34
CA ALA A 278 -56.98 -36.19 -70.27
C ALA A 278 -56.60 -37.68 -70.13
N LYS A 279 -56.61 -38.22 -68.90
CA LYS A 279 -56.33 -39.65 -68.64
C LYS A 279 -57.42 -40.57 -69.18
N ALA A 280 -58.70 -40.18 -69.06
CA ALA A 280 -59.83 -40.97 -69.56
C ALA A 280 -59.89 -41.01 -71.10
N GLU A 281 -59.44 -39.95 -71.78
CA GLU A 281 -59.39 -39.90 -73.25
C GLU A 281 -58.18 -40.66 -73.82
N ALA A 282 -57.04 -40.65 -73.11
CA ALA A 282 -55.85 -41.42 -73.45
C ALA A 282 -56.07 -42.94 -73.32
N GLU A 283 -56.84 -43.42 -72.33
CA GLU A 283 -57.17 -44.84 -72.15
C GLU A 283 -58.12 -45.39 -73.23
N ARG A 284 -59.01 -44.54 -73.76
CA ARG A 284 -59.93 -44.92 -74.86
C ARG A 284 -59.21 -45.03 -76.20
N VAL A 285 -58.22 -44.18 -76.46
CA VAL A 285 -57.39 -44.21 -77.69
C VAL A 285 -56.35 -45.35 -77.61
N ALA A 286 -55.76 -45.61 -76.44
CA ALA A 286 -54.80 -46.70 -76.25
C ALA A 286 -55.44 -48.09 -76.39
N SER A 287 -56.70 -48.28 -75.99
CA SER A 287 -57.42 -49.56 -76.16
C SER A 287 -57.83 -49.84 -77.61
N GLN A 288 -58.09 -48.80 -78.42
CA GLN A 288 -58.39 -48.94 -79.85
C GLN A 288 -57.12 -49.17 -80.69
N GLN A 289 -55.99 -48.54 -80.34
CA GLN A 289 -54.71 -48.72 -81.06
C GLN A 289 -54.07 -50.09 -80.78
N LYS A 290 -54.20 -50.62 -79.55
CA LYS A 290 -53.64 -51.93 -79.18
C LYS A 290 -54.33 -53.11 -79.90
N ALA A 291 -55.64 -53.03 -80.11
CA ALA A 291 -56.39 -54.05 -80.86
C ALA A 291 -56.07 -54.07 -82.37
N GLU A 292 -55.62 -52.95 -82.93
CA GLU A 292 -55.23 -52.85 -84.35
C GLU A 292 -53.75 -53.21 -84.59
N GLN A 293 -52.88 -52.97 -83.60
CA GLN A 293 -51.48 -53.39 -83.61
C GLN A 293 -51.33 -54.91 -83.47
N ASP A 294 -52.08 -55.57 -82.58
CA ASP A 294 -52.02 -57.03 -82.39
C ASP A 294 -52.43 -57.79 -83.67
N ARG A 295 -53.32 -57.22 -84.48
CA ARG A 295 -53.75 -57.81 -85.77
C ARG A 295 -52.69 -57.66 -86.87
N LYS A 296 -51.92 -56.57 -86.88
CA LYS A 296 -50.84 -56.32 -87.86
C LYS A 296 -49.54 -57.05 -87.49
N GLU A 297 -49.26 -57.26 -86.21
CA GLU A 297 -48.09 -58.02 -85.76
C GLU A 297 -48.26 -59.54 -85.96
N ALA A 298 -49.47 -60.09 -85.85
CA ALA A 298 -49.74 -61.49 -86.20
C ALA A 298 -49.54 -61.80 -87.69
N GLU A 299 -49.87 -60.86 -88.58
CA GLU A 299 -49.70 -61.01 -90.03
C GLU A 299 -48.25 -60.81 -90.49
N ALA A 300 -47.49 -59.95 -89.79
CA ALA A 300 -46.06 -59.74 -90.03
C ALA A 300 -45.20 -60.94 -89.56
N LYS A 301 -45.54 -61.54 -88.41
CA LYS A 301 -44.84 -62.72 -87.88
C LYS A 301 -45.06 -63.97 -88.75
N ALA A 302 -46.25 -64.15 -89.32
CA ALA A 302 -46.55 -65.23 -90.26
C ALA A 302 -45.80 -65.11 -91.61
N LYS A 303 -45.47 -63.89 -92.06
CA LYS A 303 -44.63 -63.67 -93.25
C LYS A 303 -43.13 -63.87 -92.98
N GLN A 304 -42.65 -63.47 -91.80
CA GLN A 304 -41.25 -63.68 -91.41
C GLN A 304 -40.92 -65.16 -91.16
N ASP A 305 -41.84 -65.95 -90.61
CA ASP A 305 -41.65 -67.39 -90.42
C ASP A 305 -41.67 -68.18 -91.76
N ALA A 306 -42.40 -67.68 -92.76
CA ALA A 306 -42.41 -68.25 -94.12
C ALA A 306 -41.14 -67.92 -94.92
N GLU A 307 -40.56 -66.73 -94.75
CA GLU A 307 -39.31 -66.32 -95.42
C GLU A 307 -38.06 -66.96 -94.78
N ALA A 308 -38.08 -67.22 -93.47
CA ALA A 308 -37.03 -67.98 -92.78
C ALA A 308 -36.97 -69.45 -93.20
N ALA A 309 -38.12 -70.08 -93.52
CA ALA A 309 -38.17 -71.45 -94.03
C ALA A 309 -37.60 -71.59 -95.45
N VAL A 310 -37.79 -70.58 -96.31
CA VAL A 310 -37.29 -70.56 -97.70
C VAL A 310 -35.78 -70.30 -97.77
N GLN A 311 -35.21 -69.54 -96.82
CA GLN A 311 -33.76 -69.33 -96.73
C GLN A 311 -33.02 -70.57 -96.20
N ALA A 312 -33.58 -71.27 -95.21
CA ALA A 312 -33.01 -72.52 -94.70
C ALA A 312 -32.98 -73.66 -95.75
N GLU A 313 -33.88 -73.64 -96.75
CA GLU A 313 -33.89 -74.61 -97.84
C GLU A 313 -32.85 -74.28 -98.94
N ARG A 314 -32.57 -72.99 -99.18
CA ARG A 314 -31.50 -72.53 -100.08
C ARG A 314 -30.10 -72.85 -99.54
N GLU A 315 -29.91 -72.77 -98.23
CA GLU A 315 -28.65 -73.12 -97.58
C GLU A 315 -28.37 -74.64 -97.61
N ARG A 316 -29.40 -75.49 -97.58
CA ARG A 316 -29.26 -76.95 -97.81
C ARG A 316 -28.90 -77.28 -99.27
N ALA A 317 -29.41 -76.53 -100.24
CA ALA A 317 -29.12 -76.74 -101.66
C ALA A 317 -27.68 -76.32 -102.03
N GLU A 318 -27.10 -75.31 -101.37
CA GLU A 318 -25.68 -74.95 -101.52
C GLU A 318 -24.73 -75.93 -100.81
N ALA A 319 -25.12 -76.47 -99.65
CA ALA A 319 -24.37 -77.52 -98.97
C ALA A 319 -24.31 -78.83 -99.80
N ALA A 320 -25.37 -79.15 -100.54
CA ALA A 320 -25.40 -80.29 -101.46
C ALA A 320 -24.49 -80.09 -102.70
N ARG A 321 -24.43 -78.87 -103.27
CA ARG A 321 -23.51 -78.56 -104.39
C ARG A 321 -22.03 -78.59 -103.99
N LYS A 322 -21.69 -78.25 -102.75
CA LYS A 322 -20.32 -78.39 -102.22
C LYS A 322 -19.88 -79.85 -102.10
N ALA A 323 -20.78 -80.77 -101.72
CA ALA A 323 -20.51 -82.21 -101.66
C ALA A 323 -20.31 -82.84 -103.07
N GLU A 324 -20.95 -82.29 -104.11
CA GLU A 324 -20.84 -82.77 -105.50
C GLU A 324 -19.48 -82.42 -106.14
N VAL A 325 -18.91 -81.26 -105.79
CA VAL A 325 -17.59 -80.80 -106.26
C VAL A 325 -16.44 -81.64 -105.65
N GLU A 326 -16.55 -82.04 -104.38
CA GLU A 326 -15.58 -82.95 -103.75
C GLU A 326 -15.67 -84.39 -104.28
N ALA A 327 -16.85 -84.84 -104.68
CA ALA A 327 -17.04 -86.14 -105.34
C ALA A 327 -16.51 -86.16 -106.78
N ALA A 328 -16.55 -85.03 -107.51
CA ALA A 328 -15.99 -84.90 -108.86
C ALA A 328 -14.46 -84.94 -108.89
N ALA A 329 -13.78 -84.42 -107.88
CA ALA A 329 -12.31 -84.47 -107.76
C ALA A 329 -11.79 -85.92 -107.59
N LYS A 330 -12.51 -86.78 -106.87
CA LYS A 330 -12.17 -88.21 -106.73
C LYS A 330 -12.38 -89.01 -108.03
N ARG A 331 -13.31 -88.59 -108.89
CA ARG A 331 -13.61 -89.23 -110.19
C ARG A 331 -12.57 -88.90 -111.28
N GLU A 332 -11.90 -87.75 -111.20
CA GLU A 332 -10.82 -87.38 -112.14
C GLU A 332 -9.50 -88.13 -111.86
N ALA A 333 -9.20 -88.44 -110.59
CA ALA A 333 -8.06 -89.28 -110.22
C ALA A 333 -8.19 -90.72 -110.78
N ASP A 334 -9.41 -91.26 -110.75
CA ASP A 334 -9.72 -92.63 -111.18
C ASP A 334 -9.68 -92.78 -112.73
N LYS A 335 -10.01 -91.71 -113.48
CA LYS A 335 -9.89 -91.68 -114.95
C LYS A 335 -8.44 -91.74 -115.44
N ARG A 336 -7.51 -91.09 -114.74
CA ARG A 336 -6.08 -91.07 -115.12
C ARG A 336 -5.42 -92.43 -114.93
N HIS A 337 -5.80 -93.14 -113.86
CA HIS A 337 -5.32 -94.50 -113.59
C HIS A 337 -5.81 -95.51 -114.65
N LYS A 338 -7.10 -95.44 -115.04
CA LYS A 338 -7.69 -96.35 -116.03
C LYS A 338 -7.15 -96.15 -117.45
N ALA A 339 -6.79 -94.92 -117.83
CA ALA A 339 -6.17 -94.63 -119.13
C ALA A 339 -4.79 -95.29 -119.29
N LYS A 340 -4.01 -95.37 -118.20
CA LYS A 340 -2.68 -96.01 -118.18
C LYS A 340 -2.78 -97.53 -118.40
N VAL A 341 -3.68 -98.19 -117.66
CA VAL A 341 -3.91 -99.64 -117.73
C VAL A 341 -4.42 -100.07 -119.12
N ASN A 342 -5.30 -99.28 -119.74
CA ASN A 342 -5.82 -99.59 -121.07
C ASN A 342 -4.76 -99.50 -122.19
N ASN A 343 -3.80 -98.58 -122.09
CA ASN A 343 -2.73 -98.47 -123.09
C ASN A 343 -1.71 -99.61 -122.96
N GLU A 344 -1.41 -100.04 -121.73
CA GLU A 344 -0.54 -101.20 -121.46
C GLU A 344 -1.18 -102.50 -121.98
N ALA A 345 -2.49 -102.69 -121.78
CA ALA A 345 -3.24 -103.83 -122.32
C ALA A 345 -3.31 -103.85 -123.86
N LEU A 346 -3.43 -102.69 -124.50
CA LEU A 346 -3.41 -102.55 -125.96
C LEU A 346 -2.05 -102.93 -126.54
N SER A 347 -0.95 -102.58 -125.85
CA SER A 347 0.42 -102.93 -126.26
C SER A 347 0.67 -104.44 -126.21
N ALA A 348 0.22 -105.11 -125.14
CA ALA A 348 0.38 -106.56 -124.98
C ALA A 348 -0.42 -107.38 -126.02
N LEU A 349 -1.56 -106.85 -126.48
CA LEU A 349 -2.39 -107.49 -127.51
C LEU A 349 -1.76 -107.42 -128.92
N VAL A 350 -0.96 -106.40 -129.20
CA VAL A 350 -0.23 -106.27 -130.48
C VAL A 350 1.01 -107.18 -130.52
N GLU A 351 1.70 -107.38 -129.39
CA GLU A 351 2.83 -108.32 -129.28
C GLU A 351 2.40 -109.80 -129.35
N ALA A 352 1.19 -110.14 -128.93
CA ALA A 352 0.65 -111.50 -128.94
C ALA A 352 0.18 -112.01 -130.32
N GLY A 353 0.45 -111.29 -131.41
CA GLY A 353 0.16 -111.73 -132.78
C GLY A 353 -1.22 -111.34 -133.33
N LEU A 354 -1.97 -110.47 -132.65
CA LEU A 354 -3.19 -109.85 -133.20
C LEU A 354 -2.90 -108.52 -133.91
N SER A 355 -3.47 -108.31 -135.09
CA SER A 355 -3.33 -107.04 -135.82
C SER A 355 -3.95 -105.84 -135.08
N GLU A 356 -3.39 -104.64 -135.29
CA GLU A 356 -3.82 -103.37 -134.66
C GLU A 356 -5.31 -103.05 -134.88
N ALA A 357 -5.91 -103.59 -135.95
CA ALA A 357 -7.34 -103.48 -136.24
C ALA A 357 -8.22 -104.42 -135.39
N ALA A 358 -7.72 -105.62 -135.05
CA ALA A 358 -8.44 -106.56 -134.19
C ALA A 358 -8.37 -106.17 -132.70
N GLY A 359 -7.28 -105.52 -132.24
CA GLY A 359 -7.13 -105.01 -130.87
C GLY A 359 -8.01 -103.80 -130.54
N LYS A 360 -8.33 -102.95 -131.54
CA LYS A 360 -9.28 -101.83 -131.38
C LYS A 360 -10.75 -102.27 -131.34
N TYR A 361 -11.09 -103.47 -131.85
CA TYR A 361 -12.47 -103.95 -131.97
C TYR A 361 -12.99 -104.71 -130.73
N SER A 362 -12.13 -105.08 -129.78
CA SER A 362 -12.55 -105.65 -128.48
C SER A 362 -12.73 -104.59 -127.38
N GLY A 363 -12.18 -103.39 -127.58
CA GLY A 363 -12.29 -102.26 -126.64
C GLY A 363 -13.73 -101.75 -126.36
N PRO A 364 -14.67 -101.74 -127.31
CA PRO A 364 -16.01 -101.21 -127.04
C PRO A 364 -17.00 -102.20 -126.39
N HIS A 365 -16.79 -103.51 -126.48
CA HIS A 365 -17.80 -104.50 -126.04
C HIS A 365 -17.77 -104.82 -124.53
N LEU A 366 -16.73 -104.39 -123.82
CA LEU A 366 -16.62 -104.48 -122.36
C LEU A 366 -17.25 -103.29 -121.62
N ARG A 367 -17.66 -102.24 -122.34
CA ARG A 367 -18.09 -100.95 -121.75
C ARG A 367 -19.58 -100.84 -121.45
N ASP A 368 -20.45 -101.61 -122.11
CA ASP A 368 -21.92 -101.39 -122.08
C ASP A 368 -22.75 -102.51 -121.40
N GLN A 369 -22.14 -103.37 -120.59
CA GLN A 369 -22.93 -104.26 -119.72
C GLN A 369 -23.36 -103.54 -118.44
N LYS A 370 -24.64 -103.10 -118.43
CA LYS A 370 -25.38 -102.67 -117.23
C LYS A 370 -25.17 -103.68 -116.08
N PRO A 371 -25.02 -103.24 -114.83
CA PRO A 371 -25.33 -104.11 -113.70
C PRO A 371 -26.85 -104.33 -113.69
N THR A 372 -27.29 -105.37 -114.39
CA THR A 372 -28.51 -106.07 -114.04
C THR A 372 -28.33 -106.62 -112.62
N ASN A 373 -29.30 -106.31 -111.77
CA ASN A 373 -29.52 -106.89 -110.45
C ASN A 373 -28.99 -108.34 -110.36
N LEU A 374 -28.10 -108.60 -109.40
CA LEU A 374 -28.00 -109.95 -108.86
C LEU A 374 -29.15 -110.09 -107.87
N SER A 375 -30.29 -110.62 -108.34
CA SER A 375 -31.30 -111.16 -107.45
C SER A 375 -30.65 -112.31 -106.68
N TYR A 376 -30.36 -112.07 -105.40
CA TYR A 376 -29.84 -113.09 -104.52
C TYR A 376 -31.03 -113.93 -104.02
N SER A 377 -31.37 -114.98 -104.76
CA SER A 377 -32.28 -116.02 -104.27
C SER A 377 -31.50 -116.93 -103.33
N PHE A 378 -31.46 -116.55 -102.05
CA PHE A 378 -31.03 -117.48 -101.01
C PHE A 378 -32.19 -118.44 -100.71
N ALA A 379 -32.19 -119.58 -101.40
CA ALA A 379 -32.97 -120.74 -101.01
C ALA A 379 -32.23 -121.48 -99.89
N GLY A 380 -32.31 -120.93 -98.67
CA GLY A 380 -31.91 -121.61 -97.45
C GLY A 380 -33.12 -121.89 -96.59
N SER A 381 -33.51 -123.16 -96.47
CA SER A 381 -34.36 -123.64 -95.40
C SER A 381 -33.51 -123.73 -94.12
N PHE A 382 -33.34 -122.63 -93.40
CA PHE A 382 -32.77 -122.67 -92.05
C PHE A 382 -33.90 -122.55 -91.04
N ASP A 383 -34.57 -123.68 -90.93
CA ASP A 383 -35.08 -124.30 -89.73
C ASP A 383 -34.65 -123.59 -88.42
N ARG A 384 -35.46 -122.65 -87.93
CA ARG A 384 -35.62 -122.44 -86.49
C ARG A 384 -36.90 -121.68 -86.17
N PRO A 385 -37.62 -122.10 -85.12
CA PRO A 385 -39.05 -121.88 -85.02
C PRO A 385 -39.39 -120.59 -84.28
N ALA A 386 -40.61 -120.15 -84.53
CA ALA A 386 -41.36 -119.21 -83.71
C ALA A 386 -41.08 -119.40 -82.21
N ARG A 387 -40.85 -118.28 -81.53
CA ARG A 387 -41.37 -118.01 -80.18
C ARG A 387 -41.32 -116.49 -79.91
N TYR A 388 -42.53 -115.92 -79.95
CA TYR A 388 -43.07 -114.84 -79.11
C TYR A 388 -42.29 -114.63 -77.79
N THR A 389 -42.05 -113.43 -77.25
CA THR A 389 -42.97 -112.30 -77.01
C THR A 389 -42.24 -110.95 -76.80
N SER A 390 -42.91 -109.86 -77.24
CA SER A 390 -42.91 -108.47 -76.74
C SER A 390 -41.60 -107.68 -76.62
N ALA A 391 -41.03 -107.26 -77.75
CA ALA A 391 -40.17 -106.08 -77.84
C ALA A 391 -40.52 -105.28 -79.11
N GLY A 392 -40.55 -103.95 -78.98
CA GLY A 392 -41.03 -103.01 -80.00
C GLY A 392 -40.17 -102.88 -81.25
N VAL A 393 -40.51 -101.90 -82.08
CA VAL A 393 -39.64 -101.42 -83.18
C VAL A 393 -39.82 -99.91 -83.32
N LEU A 394 -38.69 -99.19 -83.28
CA LEU A 394 -38.54 -97.77 -83.59
C LEU A 394 -37.90 -97.65 -84.97
N TYR A 395 -38.48 -96.84 -85.86
CA TYR A 395 -37.90 -96.50 -87.16
C TYR A 395 -37.68 -94.98 -87.31
N PRO A 396 -36.52 -94.55 -87.84
CA PRO A 396 -36.26 -93.17 -88.28
C PRO A 396 -36.89 -92.83 -89.64
N SER A 397 -36.90 -91.54 -89.93
CA SER A 397 -37.67 -90.73 -90.89
C SER A 397 -37.64 -91.08 -92.40
N ASP A 398 -37.07 -92.20 -92.82
CA ASP A 398 -37.01 -92.64 -94.23
C ASP A 398 -37.67 -94.01 -94.49
N TRP A 399 -38.55 -94.45 -93.59
CA TRP A 399 -39.33 -95.67 -93.77
C TRP A 399 -40.83 -95.41 -93.75
N CYS A 400 -41.45 -95.78 -94.86
CA CYS A 400 -42.89 -95.68 -95.06
C CYS A 400 -43.59 -96.93 -94.54
N LYS A 401 -44.65 -96.68 -93.77
CA LYS A 401 -45.83 -97.53 -93.56
C LYS A 401 -45.67 -98.75 -92.62
N ARG A 402 -46.74 -99.21 -91.98
CA ARG A 402 -48.18 -98.88 -92.08
C ARG A 402 -48.80 -99.25 -90.75
N ALA A 403 -49.59 -98.37 -90.17
CA ALA A 403 -50.73 -98.84 -89.39
C ALA A 403 -51.66 -99.57 -90.37
N SER A 404 -51.98 -100.83 -90.07
CA SER A 404 -53.27 -101.45 -90.37
C SER A 404 -53.37 -102.75 -89.58
N LEU A 405 -54.56 -102.92 -89.01
CA LEU A 405 -55.24 -104.19 -88.76
C LEU A 405 -54.74 -105.36 -89.61
#